data_AF-A0A9D6VDD9-F1
#
_entry.id   AF-A0A9D6VDD9-F1
#
_cell.length_a   1.000
_cell.length_b   1.000
_cell.length_c   1.000
_cell.angle_alpha   90.00
_cell.angle_beta   90.00
_cell.angle_gamma   90.00
#
_symmetry.space_group_name_H-M   'P 1'
#
loop_
_entity.id
_entity.type
_entity.pdbx_description
1 polymer ?
#
loop_
_entity_poly.entity_id
_entity_poly.type
_entity_poly.pdbx_seq_one_letter_code
_entity_poly.pdbx_strand_id
1 'polypeptide(L)'
;MAIEHGPEPSQFRLTLFVGPQPVKGRPFTYSCVFNVKKRSWKGGIQVDVAITQNQIDRISTDVDFSSWLARALTDLPDDDRSTYQERAWELFIQAVCWCKLDLALQSGITQENQCLAEDTWTAEVRDSVSSRTNFIRSYIVSELDLVPRDTAAP
;
A
#
# COMPACT_ATOMS: atom_id res chain seq x y z
N MET A 1 11.68 -33.60 16.98
CA MET A 1 11.89 -32.15 17.12
C MET A 1 11.46 -31.51 15.82
N ALA A 2 10.40 -30.70 15.83
CA ALA A 2 9.99 -29.95 14.65
C ALA A 2 11.02 -28.84 14.41
N ILE A 3 11.59 -28.81 13.21
CA ILE A 3 12.46 -27.71 12.78
C ILE A 3 11.51 -26.52 12.61
N GLU A 4 11.60 -25.53 13.50
CA GLU A 4 10.97 -24.24 13.25
C GLU A 4 11.65 -23.62 12.04
N HIS A 5 10.97 -23.67 10.90
CA HIS A 5 11.33 -22.88 9.75
C HIS A 5 11.04 -21.43 10.11
N GLY A 6 12.06 -20.57 10.07
CA GLY A 6 11.86 -19.12 10.10
C GLY A 6 10.85 -18.70 9.02
N PRO A 7 10.16 -17.57 9.20
CA PRO A 7 9.13 -17.13 8.26
C PRO A 7 9.67 -17.18 6.83
N GLU A 8 8.97 -17.88 5.94
CA GLU A 8 9.41 -17.97 4.55
C GLU A 8 9.56 -16.54 4.00
N PRO A 9 10.75 -16.16 3.49
CA PRO A 9 10.91 -14.86 2.87
C PRO A 9 9.92 -14.77 1.71
N SER A 10 9.25 -13.60 1.58
CA SER A 10 8.28 -13.39 0.50
C SER A 10 8.86 -13.87 -0.83
N GLN A 11 8.13 -14.76 -1.50
CA GLN A 11 8.57 -15.38 -2.75
C GLN A 11 8.73 -14.33 -3.86
N PHE A 12 8.12 -13.16 -3.69
CA PHE A 12 8.13 -12.04 -4.62
C PHE A 12 8.91 -10.86 -4.05
N ARG A 13 9.74 -10.25 -4.89
CA ARG A 13 10.29 -8.91 -4.66
C ARG A 13 9.39 -7.91 -5.38
N LEU A 14 8.96 -6.91 -4.64
CA LEU A 14 8.10 -5.83 -5.11
C LEU A 14 8.87 -4.52 -5.01
N THR A 15 8.86 -3.74 -6.08
CA THR A 15 9.33 -2.36 -6.05
C THR A 15 8.32 -1.47 -6.78
N LEU A 16 7.99 -0.34 -6.19
CA LEU A 16 7.18 0.66 -6.86
C LEU A 16 7.96 1.17 -8.09
N PHE A 17 7.34 1.11 -9.26
CA PHE A 17 7.87 1.70 -10.48
C PHE A 17 7.38 3.13 -10.65
N VAL A 18 6.06 3.34 -10.52
CA VAL A 18 5.42 4.66 -10.59
C VAL A 18 4.08 4.66 -9.87
N GLY A 19 3.70 5.80 -9.29
CA GLY A 19 2.37 6.03 -8.74
C GLY A 19 2.40 6.67 -7.34
N PRO A 20 1.24 7.08 -6.80
CA PRO A 20 -0.06 6.97 -7.44
C PRO A 20 -0.21 8.00 -8.57
N GLN A 21 -0.76 7.59 -9.71
CA GLN A 21 -1.02 8.47 -10.84
C GLN A 21 -2.47 8.36 -11.29
N PRO A 22 -3.12 9.45 -11.75
CA PRO A 22 -4.47 9.38 -12.27
C PRO A 22 -4.53 8.52 -13.53
N VAL A 23 -5.58 7.70 -13.66
CA VAL A 23 -5.80 6.86 -14.84
C VAL A 23 -6.49 7.66 -15.94
N LYS A 24 -5.86 7.73 -17.12
CA LYS A 24 -6.39 8.50 -18.26
C LYS A 24 -7.78 7.99 -18.66
N GLY A 25 -8.74 8.91 -18.77
CA GLY A 25 -10.12 8.61 -19.16
C GLY A 25 -10.97 7.95 -18.06
N ARG A 26 -10.42 7.77 -16.85
CA ARG A 26 -11.14 7.26 -15.68
C ARG A 26 -11.02 8.26 -14.52
N PRO A 27 -11.96 9.22 -14.41
CA PRO A 27 -11.98 10.16 -13.29
C PRO A 27 -11.96 9.43 -11.95
N PHE A 28 -11.29 10.02 -10.95
CA PHE A 28 -11.22 9.49 -9.57
C PHE A 28 -10.63 8.07 -9.46
N THR A 29 -9.87 7.64 -10.46
CA THR A 29 -9.15 6.36 -10.42
C THR A 29 -7.66 6.62 -10.48
N TYR A 30 -6.92 5.96 -9.60
CA TYR A 30 -5.49 6.04 -9.47
C TYR A 30 -4.86 4.68 -9.77
N SER A 31 -3.61 4.70 -10.21
CA SER A 31 -2.81 3.51 -10.46
C SER A 31 -1.46 3.61 -9.76
N CYS A 32 -1.02 2.49 -9.20
CA CYS A 32 0.37 2.25 -8.83
C CYS A 32 0.90 1.07 -9.66
N VAL A 33 2.00 1.27 -10.36
CA VAL A 33 2.67 0.22 -11.13
C VAL A 33 3.84 -0.32 -10.32
N PHE A 34 3.89 -1.63 -10.15
CA PHE A 34 4.97 -2.31 -9.43
C PHE A 34 5.77 -3.20 -10.37
N ASN A 35 7.09 -3.20 -10.21
CA ASN A 35 7.90 -4.29 -10.72
C ASN A 35 7.79 -5.47 -9.76
N VAL A 36 7.45 -6.63 -10.32
CA VAL A 36 7.28 -7.87 -9.57
C VAL A 36 8.28 -8.90 -10.08
N LYS A 37 9.06 -9.47 -9.17
CA LYS A 37 10.03 -10.52 -9.50
C LYS A 37 9.93 -11.68 -8.52
N LYS A 38 9.59 -12.87 -9.03
CA LYS A 38 9.76 -14.14 -8.32
C LYS A 38 11.15 -14.71 -8.61
N ARG A 39 11.78 -15.36 -7.62
CA ARG A 39 13.11 -15.98 -7.77
C ARG A 39 13.16 -17.03 -8.90
N SER A 40 12.05 -17.74 -9.12
CA SER A 40 11.93 -18.80 -10.14
C SER A 40 11.60 -18.29 -11.55
N TRP A 41 11.32 -16.99 -11.73
CA TRP A 41 10.93 -16.44 -13.02
C TRP A 41 12.14 -16.06 -13.87
N LYS A 42 12.04 -16.27 -15.18
CA LYS A 42 13.06 -15.82 -16.14
C LYS A 42 13.16 -14.29 -16.19
N GLY A 43 12.01 -13.59 -16.19
CA GLY A 43 11.90 -12.13 -16.23
C GLY A 43 11.19 -11.57 -14.99
N GLY A 44 11.27 -10.26 -14.77
CA GLY A 44 10.29 -9.55 -13.94
C GLY A 44 9.08 -9.18 -14.80
N ILE A 45 7.99 -8.81 -14.15
CA ILE A 45 6.80 -8.27 -14.81
C ILE A 45 6.44 -6.91 -14.20
N GLN A 46 5.59 -6.17 -14.89
CA GLN A 46 4.95 -4.98 -14.35
C GLN A 46 3.49 -5.25 -14.08
N VAL A 47 3.04 -4.92 -12.88
CA VAL A 47 1.63 -5.04 -12.49
C VAL A 47 1.09 -3.65 -12.18
N ASP A 48 0.11 -3.22 -12.97
CA ASP A 48 -0.67 -2.00 -12.75
C ASP A 48 -1.78 -2.29 -11.75
N VAL A 49 -1.82 -1.56 -10.64
CA VAL A 49 -2.83 -1.73 -9.59
C VAL A 49 -3.74 -0.52 -9.57
N ALA A 50 -4.97 -0.69 -10.05
CA ALA A 50 -5.99 0.35 -10.08
C ALA A 50 -6.79 0.40 -8.78
N ILE A 51 -7.08 1.62 -8.31
CA ILE A 51 -7.91 1.89 -7.14
C ILE A 51 -8.72 3.18 -7.34
N THR A 52 -9.98 3.18 -6.92
CA THR A 52 -10.87 4.35 -7.01
C THR A 52 -10.81 5.21 -5.75
N GLN A 53 -11.15 6.50 -5.86
CA GLN A 53 -11.24 7.41 -4.72
C GLN A 53 -12.18 6.86 -3.63
N ASN A 54 -13.33 6.31 -4.01
CA ASN A 54 -14.26 5.71 -3.04
C ASN A 54 -13.64 4.50 -2.30
N GLN A 55 -12.75 3.73 -2.92
CA GLN A 55 -12.03 2.65 -2.23
C GLN A 55 -10.97 3.20 -1.28
N ILE A 56 -10.26 4.26 -1.70
CA ILE A 56 -9.30 5.01 -0.86
C ILE A 56 -10.02 5.58 0.38
N ASP A 57 -11.16 6.25 0.20
CA ASP A 57 -11.93 6.88 1.27
C ASP A 57 -12.46 5.86 2.28
N ARG A 58 -12.86 4.68 1.81
CA ARG A 58 -13.32 3.59 2.68
C ARG A 58 -12.19 3.04 3.53
N ILE A 59 -11.05 2.68 2.92
CA ILE A 59 -9.90 2.18 3.69
C ILE A 59 -9.37 3.25 4.64
N SER A 60 -9.30 4.51 4.21
CA SER A 60 -8.80 5.59 5.05
C SER A 60 -9.67 5.75 6.31
N THR A 61 -10.98 5.55 6.18
CA THR A 61 -11.92 5.49 7.31
C THR A 61 -11.68 4.24 8.15
N ASP A 62 -11.61 3.06 7.53
CA ASP A 62 -11.47 1.77 8.22
C ASP A 62 -10.19 1.69 9.08
N VAL A 63 -9.12 2.39 8.66
CA VAL A 63 -7.82 2.41 9.36
C VAL A 63 -7.58 3.70 10.17
N ASP A 64 -8.60 4.55 10.31
CA ASP A 64 -8.54 5.85 11.00
C ASP A 64 -7.34 6.72 10.54
N PHE A 65 -7.12 6.75 9.22
CA PHE A 65 -5.91 7.30 8.62
C PHE A 65 -5.73 8.80 8.93
N SER A 66 -6.77 9.61 8.76
CA SER A 66 -6.68 11.06 8.94
C SER A 66 -6.38 11.45 10.39
N SER A 67 -7.06 10.83 11.36
CA SER A 67 -6.82 11.06 12.79
C SER A 67 -5.44 10.57 13.23
N TRP A 68 -4.98 9.44 12.69
CA TRP A 68 -3.62 8.97 12.91
C TRP A 68 -2.58 9.94 12.32
N LEU A 69 -2.77 10.38 11.08
CA LEU A 69 -1.82 11.28 10.40
C LEU A 69 -1.72 12.63 11.12
N ALA A 70 -2.83 13.21 11.55
CA ALA A 70 -2.82 14.45 12.33
C ALA A 70 -1.97 14.34 13.60
N ARG A 71 -2.04 13.21 14.30
CA ARG A 71 -1.20 12.91 15.47
C ARG A 71 0.27 12.71 15.10
N ALA A 72 0.55 12.04 13.98
CA ALA A 72 1.91 11.80 13.51
C ALA A 72 2.63 13.10 13.13
N LEU A 73 1.91 14.09 12.57
CA LEU A 73 2.46 15.36 12.11
C LEU A 73 2.38 16.50 13.15
N THR A 74 2.00 16.22 14.40
CA THR A 74 1.73 17.26 15.41
C THR A 74 2.95 18.12 15.74
N ASP A 75 4.17 17.55 15.74
CA ASP A 75 5.39 18.30 16.11
C ASP A 75 6.04 18.99 14.91
N LEU A 76 5.50 18.82 13.70
CA LEU A 76 6.02 19.51 12.53
C LEU A 76 5.59 20.99 12.53
N PRO A 77 6.46 21.90 12.07
CA PRO A 77 6.10 23.28 11.78
C PRO A 77 4.87 23.35 10.85
N ASP A 78 4.01 24.34 11.06
CA ASP A 78 2.78 24.49 10.26
C ASP A 78 3.07 24.65 8.75
N ASP A 79 4.17 25.31 8.41
CA ASP A 79 4.60 25.55 7.02
C ASP A 79 4.94 24.25 6.27
N ASP A 80 5.41 23.21 6.96
CA ASP A 80 5.77 21.92 6.37
C ASP A 80 4.59 20.93 6.38
N ARG A 81 3.60 21.14 7.25
CA ARG A 81 2.55 20.16 7.53
C ARG A 81 1.70 19.82 6.30
N SER A 82 1.39 20.80 5.45
CA SER A 82 0.62 20.58 4.21
C SER A 82 1.37 19.66 3.24
N THR A 83 2.65 19.92 3.01
CA THR A 83 3.52 19.11 2.14
C THR A 83 3.62 17.67 2.63
N TYR A 84 3.83 17.48 3.94
CA TYR A 84 3.86 16.14 4.54
C TYR A 84 2.51 15.44 4.45
N GLN A 85 1.41 16.17 4.63
CA GLN A 85 0.07 15.61 4.52
C GLN A 85 -0.22 15.14 3.08
N GLU A 86 0.09 15.94 2.07
CA GLU A 86 -0.05 15.56 0.66
C GLU A 86 0.77 14.30 0.36
N ARG A 87 2.05 14.30 0.77
CA ARG A 87 2.93 13.15 0.57
C ARG A 87 2.44 11.89 1.32
N ALA A 88 1.90 12.05 2.53
CA ALA A 88 1.34 10.95 3.31
C ALA A 88 0.15 10.29 2.59
N TRP A 89 -0.70 11.08 1.93
CA TRP A 89 -1.80 10.54 1.13
C TRP A 89 -1.30 9.77 -0.10
N GLU A 90 -0.25 10.24 -0.77
CA GLU A 90 0.35 9.48 -1.86
C GLU A 90 0.90 8.13 -1.37
N LEU A 91 1.66 8.14 -0.28
CA LEU A 91 2.24 6.95 0.34
C LEU A 91 1.17 5.99 0.86
N PHE A 92 0.07 6.51 1.39
CA PHE A 92 -1.10 5.71 1.77
C PHE A 92 -1.67 4.94 0.58
N ILE A 93 -1.90 5.62 -0.55
CA ILE A 93 -2.41 4.96 -1.76
C ILE A 93 -1.41 3.89 -2.25
N GLN A 94 -0.11 4.19 -2.23
CA GLN A 94 0.94 3.20 -2.59
C GLN A 94 0.90 1.97 -1.69
N ALA A 95 0.80 2.15 -0.37
CA ALA A 95 0.72 1.06 0.60
C ALA A 95 -0.54 0.20 0.42
N VAL A 96 -1.68 0.84 0.14
CA VAL A 96 -2.94 0.14 -0.15
C VAL A 96 -2.83 -0.67 -1.45
N CYS A 97 -2.31 -0.08 -2.52
CA CYS A 97 -2.07 -0.79 -3.77
C CYS A 97 -1.07 -1.95 -3.60
N TRP A 98 -0.04 -1.77 -2.77
CA TRP A 98 0.89 -2.84 -2.41
C TRP A 98 0.15 -3.98 -1.70
N CYS A 99 -0.68 -3.69 -0.71
CA CYS A 99 -1.45 -4.72 0.00
C CYS A 99 -2.37 -5.49 -0.95
N LYS A 100 -3.06 -4.80 -1.87
CA LYS A 100 -3.89 -5.42 -2.91
C LYS A 100 -3.07 -6.34 -3.81
N LEU A 101 -1.90 -5.88 -4.26
CA LEU A 101 -1.00 -6.69 -5.08
C LEU A 101 -0.52 -7.92 -4.33
N ASP A 102 -0.09 -7.78 -3.08
CA ASP A 102 0.37 -8.90 -2.27
C ASP A 102 -0.71 -9.98 -2.09
N LEU A 103 -1.98 -9.60 -1.89
CA LEU A 103 -3.10 -10.54 -1.86
C LEU A 103 -3.30 -11.27 -3.20
N ALA A 104 -3.14 -10.56 -4.33
CA ALA A 104 -3.19 -11.18 -5.65
C ALA A 104 -2.02 -12.16 -5.86
N LEU A 105 -0.81 -11.82 -5.39
CA LEU A 105 0.35 -12.71 -5.45
C LEU A 105 0.15 -14.00 -4.66
N GLN A 106 -0.47 -13.91 -3.48
CA GLN A 106 -0.82 -15.07 -2.66
C GLN A 106 -1.86 -15.97 -3.34
N SER A 107 -2.77 -15.37 -4.11
CA SER A 107 -3.78 -16.09 -4.90
C SER A 107 -3.22 -16.65 -6.21
N GLY A 108 -1.99 -16.26 -6.57
CA GLY A 108 -1.32 -16.65 -7.81
C GLY A 108 -1.57 -15.68 -8.95
N ILE A 109 -0.48 -15.25 -9.60
CA ILE A 109 -0.52 -14.44 -10.82
C ILE A 109 0.31 -15.10 -11.93
N THR A 110 0.00 -14.78 -13.18
CA THR A 110 0.79 -15.20 -14.34
C THR A 110 2.09 -14.39 -14.45
N GLN A 111 3.13 -14.96 -15.07
CA GLN A 111 4.39 -14.26 -15.38
C GLN A 111 4.22 -13.38 -16.64
N GLU A 112 3.22 -12.50 -16.64
CA GLU A 112 2.95 -11.55 -17.72
C GLU A 112 2.58 -10.19 -17.12
N ASN A 113 2.85 -9.12 -17.88
CA ASN A 113 2.42 -7.77 -17.49
C ASN A 113 0.89 -7.74 -17.44
N GLN A 114 0.33 -7.23 -16.35
CA GLN A 114 -1.12 -7.30 -16.13
C GLN A 114 -1.63 -6.11 -15.31
N CYS A 115 -2.95 -5.95 -15.28
CA CYS A 115 -3.63 -4.94 -14.49
C CYS A 115 -4.56 -5.60 -13.48
N LEU A 116 -4.44 -5.20 -12.21
CA LEU A 116 -5.41 -5.48 -11.16
C LEU A 116 -6.45 -4.35 -11.14
N ALA A 117 -7.49 -4.54 -11.94
CA ALA A 117 -8.57 -3.59 -12.10
C ALA A 117 -9.32 -3.31 -10.79
N GLU A 118 -10.03 -2.19 -10.73
CA GLU A 118 -10.76 -1.70 -9.57
C GLU A 118 -11.87 -2.65 -9.08
N ASP A 119 -12.41 -3.48 -9.97
CA ASP A 119 -13.45 -4.49 -9.72
C ASP A 119 -12.96 -5.70 -8.92
N THR A 120 -11.65 -5.98 -8.96
CA THR A 120 -11.00 -7.00 -8.10
C THR A 120 -11.02 -6.63 -6.60
N TRP A 121 -11.50 -5.43 -6.27
CA TRP A 121 -11.66 -4.96 -4.90
C TRP A 121 -12.95 -5.49 -4.25
N THR A 122 -12.88 -6.69 -3.68
CA THR A 122 -13.97 -7.30 -2.92
C THR A 122 -13.97 -6.82 -1.45
N ALA A 123 -15.05 -7.13 -0.72
CA ALA A 123 -15.10 -6.89 0.72
C ALA A 123 -13.97 -7.63 1.46
N GLU A 124 -13.66 -8.86 1.06
CA GLU A 124 -12.58 -9.66 1.65
C GLU A 124 -11.20 -9.03 1.41
N VAL A 125 -10.96 -8.50 0.21
CA VAL A 125 -9.74 -7.75 -0.10
C VAL A 125 -9.65 -6.50 0.77
N ARG A 126 -10.74 -5.73 0.88
CA ARG A 126 -10.79 -4.54 1.74
C ARG A 126 -10.48 -4.88 3.20
N ASP A 127 -11.11 -5.91 3.74
CA ASP A 127 -10.93 -6.31 5.15
C ASP A 127 -9.49 -6.81 5.39
N SER A 128 -8.92 -7.53 4.42
CA SER A 128 -7.53 -8.00 4.44
C SER A 128 -6.50 -6.87 4.28
N VAL A 129 -6.83 -5.80 3.57
CA VAL A 129 -6.00 -4.59 3.50
C VAL A 129 -6.10 -3.81 4.82
N SER A 130 -7.31 -3.66 5.36
CA SER A 130 -7.56 -2.91 6.60
C SER A 130 -6.86 -3.56 7.80
N SER A 131 -6.80 -4.89 7.85
CA SER A 131 -6.05 -5.62 8.89
C SER A 131 -4.53 -5.37 8.85
N ARG A 132 -4.00 -4.81 7.74
CA ARG A 132 -2.59 -4.44 7.56
C ARG A 132 -2.30 -2.98 7.96
N THR A 133 -3.15 -2.37 8.79
CA THR A 133 -3.00 -0.99 9.28
C THR A 133 -1.59 -0.68 9.79
N ASN A 134 -0.97 -1.58 10.56
CA ASN A 134 0.38 -1.38 11.09
C ASN A 134 1.43 -1.26 9.96
N PHE A 135 1.35 -2.12 8.94
CA PHE A 135 2.22 -2.04 7.78
C PHE A 135 2.07 -0.70 7.05
N ILE A 136 0.83 -0.27 6.80
CA ILE A 136 0.53 1.01 6.11
C ILE A 136 1.16 2.18 6.88
N ARG A 137 0.94 2.24 8.19
CA ARG A 137 1.47 3.31 9.05
C ARG A 137 2.99 3.29 9.12
N SER A 138 3.60 2.11 9.33
CA SER A 138 5.06 1.97 9.38
C SER A 138 5.73 2.35 8.05
N TYR A 139 5.11 1.99 6.93
CA TYR A 139 5.58 2.41 5.60
C TYR A 139 5.61 3.93 5.47
N ILE A 140 4.50 4.60 5.79
CA ILE A 140 4.39 6.06 5.69
C ILE A 140 5.37 6.77 6.63
N VAL A 141 5.49 6.31 7.87
CA VAL A 141 6.45 6.87 8.85
C VAL A 141 7.88 6.75 8.33
N SER A 142 8.25 5.58 7.79
CA SER A 142 9.58 5.36 7.23
C SER A 142 9.87 6.23 6.02
N GLU A 143 8.91 6.36 5.10
CA GLU A 143 9.09 7.12 3.86
C GLU A 143 9.04 8.64 4.06
N LEU A 144 8.38 9.10 5.13
CA LEU A 144 8.38 10.51 5.56
C LEU A 144 9.50 10.84 6.55
N ASP A 145 10.36 9.87 6.88
CA ASP A 145 11.42 10.02 7.90
C ASP A 145 10.89 10.57 9.25
N LEU A 146 9.68 10.13 9.63
CA LEU A 146 9.06 10.52 10.89
C LEU A 146 9.60 9.65 12.04
N VAL A 147 9.75 10.25 13.21
CA VAL A 147 10.07 9.49 14.42
C VAL A 147 8.86 8.61 14.79
N PRO A 148 9.02 7.28 14.90
CA PRO A 148 7.93 6.41 15.35
C PRO A 148 7.48 6.83 16.73
N ARG A 149 6.24 7.31 16.85
CA ARG A 149 5.61 7.48 18.16
C ARG A 149 5.08 6.11 18.57
N ASP A 150 5.60 5.57 19.66
CA ASP A 150 5.04 4.37 20.28
C ASP A 150 3.54 4.59 20.46
N THR A 151 2.75 3.87 19.66
CA THR A 151 1.32 3.73 19.89
C THR A 151 1.14 2.62 20.93
N ALA A 152 1.80 2.77 22.08
CA ALA A 152 1.35 2.13 23.29
C ALA A 152 0.03 2.82 23.67
N ALA A 153 -1.08 2.20 23.28
CA ALA A 153 -2.38 2.60 23.79
C ALA A 153 -2.40 2.43 25.32
N PRO A 154 -3.06 3.32 26.08
CA PRO A 154 -3.46 3.03 27.45
C PRO A 154 -4.49 1.91 27.51
#